data_AF-A0A1H7UN73-F1
#
_entry.id   AF-A0A1H7UN73-F1
#
_cell.length_a   1.000
_cell.length_b   1.000
_cell.length_c   1.000
_cell.angle_alpha   90.00
_cell.angle_beta   90.00
_cell.angle_gamma   90.00
#
_symmetry.space_group_name_H-M   'P 1'
#
loop_
_entity.id
_entity.type
_entity.pdbx_description
1 polymer ?
#
loop_
_entity_poly.entity_id
_entity_poly.type
_entity_poly.pdbx_seq_one_letter_code
_entity_poly.pdbx_strand_id
1 'polypeptide(L)'
;MSRPSRKNITTSPQALPPALASWAEAIGDAIGRGMARALHNSGLDSLGGSNSTVLGTSSMRRRGRPPKLVTAGPVPPERRCTVSGCDRESRSKGLCSAHYQAERRRQLASGKPS
;
A
#
# COMPACT_ATOMS: atom_id res chain seq x y z
N MET A 1 -32.99 7.89 6.87
CA MET A 1 -32.89 6.73 7.76
C MET A 1 -31.92 7.06 8.89
N SER A 2 -32.34 6.97 10.16
CA SER A 2 -31.52 7.32 11.33
C SER A 2 -30.52 6.21 11.66
N ARG A 3 -29.25 6.58 11.87
CA ARG A 3 -28.16 5.64 12.22
C ARG A 3 -28.36 5.14 13.67
N PRO A 4 -28.29 3.83 13.95
CA PRO A 4 -28.42 3.34 15.33
C PRO A 4 -27.20 3.74 16.17
N SER A 5 -27.46 4.10 17.42
CA SER A 5 -26.46 4.56 18.38
C SER A 5 -25.54 3.42 18.85
N ARG A 6 -24.24 3.67 18.88
CA ARG A 6 -23.20 2.71 19.29
C ARG A 6 -23.20 2.61 20.82
N LYS A 7 -23.67 1.49 21.35
CA LYS A 7 -23.58 1.17 22.78
C LYS A 7 -22.12 0.91 23.17
N ASN A 8 -21.63 1.65 24.18
CA ASN A 8 -20.29 1.48 24.74
C ASN A 8 -20.27 0.24 25.64
N ILE A 9 -19.34 -0.68 25.35
CA ILE A 9 -19.09 -1.86 26.18
C ILE A 9 -18.14 -1.44 27.29
N THR A 10 -18.70 -1.10 28.46
CA THR A 10 -17.92 -0.92 29.68
C THR A 10 -17.43 -2.29 30.13
N THR A 11 -16.18 -2.60 29.82
CA THR A 11 -15.53 -3.83 30.28
C THR A 11 -15.23 -3.67 31.78
N SER A 12 -16.06 -4.29 32.61
CA SER A 12 -15.84 -4.39 34.05
C SER A 12 -14.57 -5.21 34.33
N PRO A 13 -13.70 -4.81 35.28
CA PRO A 13 -12.42 -5.47 35.56
C PRO A 13 -12.65 -6.73 36.39
N GLN A 14 -13.25 -7.77 35.81
CA GLN A 14 -13.13 -9.09 36.39
C GLN A 14 -11.76 -9.66 36.03
N ALA A 15 -11.01 -10.07 37.06
CA ALA A 15 -9.75 -10.76 36.91
C ALA A 15 -9.96 -11.97 35.98
N LEU A 16 -9.30 -11.95 34.82
CA LEU A 16 -9.41 -13.02 33.84
C LEU A 16 -9.01 -14.35 34.50
N PRO A 17 -9.61 -15.48 34.09
CA PRO A 17 -9.22 -16.78 34.62
C PRO A 17 -7.72 -17.01 34.38
N PRO A 18 -7.00 -17.65 35.32
CA PRO A 18 -5.54 -17.74 35.29
C PRO A 18 -5.00 -18.43 34.03
N ALA A 19 -5.74 -19.36 33.44
CA ALA A 19 -5.39 -19.97 32.17
C ALA A 19 -5.41 -18.97 31.00
N LEU A 20 -6.35 -18.03 30.99
CA LEU A 20 -6.44 -16.99 29.96
C LEU A 20 -5.38 -15.91 30.17
N ALA A 21 -5.05 -15.59 31.43
CA ALA A 21 -3.93 -14.71 31.76
C ALA A 21 -2.60 -15.32 31.29
N SER A 22 -2.35 -16.59 31.61
CA SER A 22 -1.16 -17.32 31.15
C SER A 22 -1.07 -17.42 29.62
N TRP A 23 -2.20 -17.63 28.95
CA TRP A 23 -2.28 -17.60 27.50
C TRP A 23 -1.96 -16.20 26.93
N ALA A 24 -2.52 -15.14 27.52
CA ALA A 24 -2.27 -13.77 27.10
C ALA A 24 -0.80 -13.36 27.31
N GLU A 25 -0.21 -13.77 28.43
CA GLU A 25 1.21 -13.60 28.72
C GLU A 25 2.06 -14.34 27.70
N ALA A 26 1.82 -15.63 27.45
CA ALA A 26 2.57 -16.42 26.47
C ALA A 26 2.53 -15.83 25.06
N ILE A 27 1.37 -15.30 24.64
CA ILE A 27 1.22 -14.59 23.37
C ILE A 27 1.98 -13.27 23.38
N GLY A 28 1.85 -12.47 24.44
CA GLY A 28 2.57 -11.21 24.58
C GLY A 28 4.08 -11.41 24.51
N ASP A 29 4.58 -12.47 25.13
CA ASP A 29 5.99 -12.83 25.19
C ASP A 29 6.52 -13.34 23.84
N ALA A 30 5.72 -14.12 23.10
CA ALA A 30 6.04 -14.57 21.76
C ALA A 30 6.08 -13.40 20.75
N ILE A 31 5.10 -12.49 20.83
CA ILE A 31 5.05 -11.29 19.99
C ILE A 31 6.21 -10.34 20.36
N GLY A 32 6.47 -10.13 21.65
CA GLY A 32 7.54 -9.29 22.17
C GLY A 32 8.93 -9.75 21.71
N ARG A 33 9.23 -11.05 21.81
CA ARG A 33 10.48 -11.63 21.29
C ARG A 33 10.60 -11.50 19.77
N GLY A 34 9.50 -11.63 19.04
CA GLY A 34 9.48 -11.41 17.59
C GLY A 34 9.80 -9.97 17.21
N MET A 35 9.19 -9.00 17.91
CA MET A 35 9.42 -7.58 17.70
C MET A 35 10.85 -7.16 18.10
N ALA A 36 11.38 -7.66 19.22
CA ALA A 36 12.75 -7.38 19.65
C ALA A 36 13.80 -7.89 18.64
N ARG A 37 13.58 -9.05 18.03
CA ARG A 37 14.46 -9.56 16.95
C ARG A 37 14.37 -8.73 15.68
N ALA A 38 13.18 -8.24 15.35
CA ALA A 38 12.98 -7.38 14.19
C ALA A 38 13.65 -6.01 14.37
N LEU A 39 13.59 -5.42 15.57
CA LEU A 39 14.30 -4.19 15.93
C LEU A 39 15.83 -4.38 15.83
N HIS A 40 16.35 -5.51 16.37
CA HIS A 40 17.76 -5.86 16.25
C HIS A 40 18.27 -5.96 14.82
N ASN A 41 17.50 -6.61 13.94
CA ASN A 41 17.89 -6.77 12.55
C ASN A 41 17.74 -5.48 11.72
N SER A 42 17.00 -4.48 12.22
CA SER A 42 16.82 -3.18 11.56
C SER A 42 17.76 -2.09 12.08
N GLY A 43 18.63 -2.41 13.05
CA GLY A 43 19.67 -1.51 13.54
C GLY A 43 19.17 -0.36 14.42
N LEU A 44 18.02 -0.55 15.08
CA LEU A 44 17.35 0.45 15.94
C LEU A 44 17.53 0.16 17.44
N ASP A 45 18.59 -0.53 17.84
CA ASP A 45 18.73 -1.02 19.23
C ASP A 45 19.42 -0.03 20.16
N SER A 46 19.95 1.06 19.60
CA SER A 46 20.76 2.00 20.36
C SER A 46 20.08 3.36 20.55
N LEU A 47 18.79 3.35 20.90
CA LEU A 47 18.12 4.51 21.49
C LEU A 47 17.22 4.04 22.64
N GLY A 48 17.85 3.75 23.77
CA GLY A 48 17.15 3.75 25.05
C GLY A 48 16.67 5.18 25.35
N GLY A 49 15.36 5.38 25.45
CA GLY A 49 14.80 6.68 25.78
C GLY A 49 13.28 6.74 25.64
N SER A 50 12.61 6.60 26.78
CA SER A 50 11.18 6.78 26.98
C SER A 50 10.64 8.12 26.46
N ASN A 51 9.43 8.05 25.89
CA ASN A 51 8.57 9.13 25.37
C ASN A 51 9.10 9.89 24.15
N SER A 52 8.62 9.48 22.99
CA SER A 52 8.54 10.35 21.81
C SER A 52 7.27 10.02 21.06
N THR A 53 6.35 10.97 21.07
CA THR A 53 5.20 11.09 20.19
C THR A 53 5.71 11.04 18.75
N VAL A 54 5.86 9.85 18.16
CA VAL A 54 6.28 9.74 16.76
C VAL A 54 5.04 9.85 15.89
N LEU A 55 4.82 11.08 15.44
CA LEU A 55 3.90 11.44 14.38
C LEU A 55 4.23 10.59 13.13
N GLY A 56 3.33 9.65 12.79
CA GLY A 56 3.16 9.09 11.46
C GLY A 56 4.34 8.32 10.84
N THR A 57 4.54 7.05 11.22
CA THR A 57 5.23 6.11 10.33
C THR A 57 4.26 5.67 9.24
N SER A 58 4.34 6.39 8.13
CA SER A 58 3.62 6.15 6.89
C SER A 58 3.61 4.67 6.51
N SER A 59 2.39 4.12 6.40
CA SER A 59 2.00 2.97 5.57
C SER A 59 3.08 1.95 5.23
N MET A 60 2.95 0.77 5.84
CA MET A 60 3.35 -0.51 5.26
C MET A 60 3.20 -0.47 3.73
N ARG A 61 4.31 -0.24 3.02
CA ARG A 61 4.29 -0.23 1.56
C ARG A 61 4.00 -1.66 1.15
N ARG A 62 2.81 -1.86 0.58
CA ARG A 62 2.41 -3.11 -0.09
C ARG A 62 3.62 -3.65 -0.85
N ARG A 63 3.89 -4.95 -0.73
CA ARG A 63 4.78 -5.70 -1.66
C ARG A 63 4.33 -5.35 -3.07
N GLY A 64 5.01 -4.38 -3.67
CA GLY A 64 4.60 -3.73 -4.90
C GLY A 64 5.86 -3.50 -5.72
N ARG A 65 5.72 -3.75 -7.02
CA ARG A 65 6.79 -3.57 -8.00
C ARG A 65 7.44 -2.20 -7.78
N PRO A 66 8.77 -2.13 -7.60
CA PRO A 66 9.44 -0.84 -7.42
C PRO A 66 9.07 0.09 -8.58
N PRO A 67 8.86 1.39 -8.32
CA PRO A 67 8.57 2.35 -9.37
C PRO A 67 9.68 2.25 -10.40
N LYS A 68 9.31 2.16 -11.67
CA LYS A 68 10.27 2.06 -12.78
C LYS A 68 11.11 3.34 -12.72
N LEU A 69 12.34 3.25 -12.21
CA LEU A 69 13.28 4.36 -12.20
C LEU A 69 13.33 4.90 -13.63
N VAL A 70 13.08 6.19 -13.79
CA VAL A 70 12.81 6.88 -15.06
C VAL A 70 14.09 7.05 -15.87
N THR A 71 14.94 6.02 -15.95
CA THR A 71 16.14 5.99 -16.81
C THR A 71 15.77 5.60 -18.25
N ALA A 72 14.53 5.88 -18.68
CA ALA A 72 14.17 5.79 -20.08
C ALA A 72 14.70 7.05 -20.76
N GLY A 73 15.78 6.92 -21.53
CA GLY A 73 16.22 7.95 -22.45
C GLY A 73 15.13 8.33 -23.46
N PRO A 74 15.38 9.31 -24.34
CA PRO A 74 14.40 9.72 -25.35
C PRO A 74 13.91 8.51 -26.15
N VAL A 75 12.59 8.37 -26.24
CA VAL A 75 11.95 7.24 -26.92
C VAL A 75 12.32 7.29 -28.41
N PRO A 76 12.84 6.18 -28.99
CA PRO A 76 13.15 6.13 -30.42
C PRO A 76 11.88 6.39 -31.24
N PRO A 77 11.98 7.08 -32.40
CA PRO A 77 10.83 7.54 -33.17
C PRO A 77 9.87 6.41 -33.57
N GLU A 78 10.38 5.20 -33.83
CA GLU A 78 9.57 4.02 -34.16
C GLU A 78 8.65 3.56 -33.02
N ARG A 79 9.00 3.90 -31.76
CA ARG A 79 8.22 3.57 -30.58
C ARG A 79 7.48 4.78 -30.01
N ARG A 80 7.40 5.90 -30.74
CA ARG A 80 6.59 7.03 -30.31
C ARG A 80 5.13 6.81 -30.65
N CYS A 81 4.28 7.47 -29.88
CA CYS A 81 2.87 7.55 -30.19
C CYS A 81 2.68 8.14 -31.59
N THR A 82 1.82 7.55 -32.41
CA THR A 82 1.48 8.03 -33.75
C THR A 82 0.63 9.30 -33.76
N VAL A 83 0.17 9.76 -32.59
CA VAL A 83 -0.62 10.99 -32.45
C VAL A 83 0.32 12.19 -32.56
N SER A 84 -0.02 13.13 -33.45
CA SER A 84 0.75 14.35 -33.64
C SER A 84 0.92 15.11 -32.32
N GLY A 85 2.16 15.54 -32.02
CA GLY A 85 2.49 16.23 -30.77
C GLY A 85 2.57 15.36 -29.52
N CYS A 86 2.67 14.03 -29.64
CA CYS A 86 2.80 13.12 -28.50
C CYS A 86 4.15 12.37 -28.49
N ASP A 87 5.09 12.82 -27.67
CA ASP A 87 6.42 12.19 -27.51
C ASP A 87 6.47 11.00 -26.54
N ARG A 88 5.31 10.46 -26.16
CA ARG A 88 5.22 9.32 -25.23
C ARG A 88 5.47 8.00 -25.95
N GLU A 89 6.01 7.03 -25.22
CA GLU A 89 6.19 5.66 -25.70
C GLU A 89 4.86 5.00 -26.06
N SER A 90 4.82 4.45 -27.28
CA SER A 90 3.77 3.58 -27.80
C SER A 90 3.79 2.26 -27.04
N ARG A 91 2.64 1.91 -26.45
CA ARG A 91 2.45 0.64 -25.73
C ARG A 91 1.77 -0.41 -26.61
N SER A 92 0.81 0.01 -27.45
CA SER A 92 -0.01 -0.90 -28.25
C SER A 92 -0.69 -0.13 -29.39
N LYS A 93 -0.83 -0.76 -30.56
CA LYS A 93 -1.48 -0.18 -31.76
C LYS A 93 -0.89 1.19 -32.18
N GLY A 94 0.40 1.43 -31.95
CA GLY A 94 1.03 2.73 -32.23
C GLY A 94 0.66 3.84 -31.24
N LEU A 95 -0.13 3.56 -30.20
CA LEU A 95 -0.64 4.55 -29.26
C LEU A 95 0.03 4.43 -27.89
N CYS A 96 0.25 5.57 -27.24
CA CYS A 96 0.61 5.59 -25.83
C CYS A 96 -0.56 5.11 -24.96
N SER A 97 -0.29 4.74 -23.71
CA SER A 97 -1.32 4.20 -22.80
C SER A 97 -2.55 5.11 -22.69
N ALA A 98 -2.37 6.44 -22.69
CA ALA A 98 -3.47 7.38 -22.58
C ALA A 98 -4.31 7.45 -23.85
N HIS A 99 -3.68 7.53 -25.02
CA HIS A 99 -4.40 7.59 -26.29
C HIS A 99 -5.08 6.26 -26.62
N TYR A 100 -4.45 5.13 -26.29
CA TYR A 100 -5.08 3.82 -26.41
C TYR A 100 -6.37 3.72 -25.56
N GLN A 101 -6.34 4.21 -24.31
CA GLN A 101 -7.53 4.20 -23.45
C GLN A 101 -8.61 5.18 -23.92
N ALA A 102 -8.23 6.35 -24.42
CA ALA A 102 -9.18 7.31 -25.00
C ALA A 102 -9.87 6.73 -26.23
N GLU A 103 -9.10 6.11 -27.13
CA GLU A 103 -9.60 5.45 -28.33
C GLU A 103 -10.50 4.26 -27.98
N ARG A 104 -10.09 3.41 -27.04
CA ARG A 104 -10.92 2.31 -26.54
C ARG A 104 -12.27 2.79 -25.99
N ARG A 105 -12.29 3.88 -25.22
CA ARG A 105 -13.54 4.47 -24.71
C ARG A 105 -14.41 5.01 -25.84
N ARG A 106 -13.81 5.65 -26.85
CA ARG A 106 -14.52 6.12 -28.05
C ARG A 106 -15.18 4.95 -28.79
N GLN A 107 -14.44 3.86 -29.02
CA GLN A 107 -14.97 2.66 -29.71
C GLN A 107 -16.16 2.04 -28.96
N LEU A 108 -16.08 1.96 -27.63
CA LEU A 108 -17.18 1.48 -26.80
C LEU A 108 -18.41 2.41 -26.87
N ALA A 109 -18.21 3.73 -26.91
CA ALA A 109 -19.29 4.70 -27.04
C ALA A 109 -19.92 4.73 -28.44
N SER A 110 -19.13 4.45 -29.48
CA SER A 110 -19.59 4.41 -30.88
C SER A 110 -20.26 3.10 -31.28
N GLY A 111 -20.43 2.15 -30.34
CA GLY A 111 -21.20 0.91 -30.57
C GLY A 111 -20.66 0.03 -31.71
N LYS A 112 -19.37 0.13 -32.05
CA LYS A 112 -18.75 -0.69 -33.10
C LYS A 112 -18.32 -2.03 -32.49
N PRO A 113 -19.04 -3.15 -32.71
CA PRO A 113 -18.50 -4.46 -32.33
C PRO A 113 -17.30 -4.78 -33.24
N SER A 114 -16.37 -5.55 -32.67
CA SER A 114 -15.10 -5.98 -33.29
C SER A 114 -15.33 -6.93 -34.45
#